data_AF-A0A9X8T291-F1
#
_entry.id   AF-A0A9X8T291-F1
#
_cell.length_a   1.000
_cell.length_b   1.000
_cell.length_c   1.000
_cell.angle_alpha   90.00
_cell.angle_beta   90.00
_cell.angle_gamma   90.00
#
_symmetry.space_group_name_H-M   'P 1'
#
loop_
_entity.id
_entity.type
_entity.pdbx_description
1 polymer ?
#
loop_
_entity_poly.entity_id
_entity_poly.type
_entity_poly.pdbx_seq_one_letter_code
_entity_poly.pdbx_strand_id
1 'polypeptide(L)'
;MKGFYKMTILKEKRRRNIEMKVRFKPEEYSQVRKAMEQMGTKNFQYYAKNQLVQGKLVQIDFSELKALRIAINRIGGNINQIAKHANENQTITSEELAQILGLLSEIKEVMAKKLTSEEKRSLLERKRAVRTDIDEW
;
A
#
# COMPACT_ATOMS: atom_id res chain seq x y z
N MET A 1 -5.03 57.07 -36.44
CA MET A 1 -4.77 55.61 -36.47
C MET A 1 -5.22 55.04 -35.13
N LYS A 2 -6.37 54.36 -35.11
CA LYS A 2 -7.06 53.89 -33.90
C LYS A 2 -6.54 52.52 -33.47
N GLY A 3 -6.15 52.42 -32.20
CA GLY A 3 -6.42 51.27 -31.34
C GLY A 3 -5.69 49.98 -31.66
N PHE A 4 -4.56 49.77 -31.01
CA PHE A 4 -4.10 48.44 -30.62
C PHE A 4 -5.28 47.70 -29.98
N TYR A 5 -5.84 46.72 -30.69
CA TYR A 5 -6.87 45.84 -30.13
C TYR A 5 -6.23 45.07 -28.99
N LYS A 6 -6.53 45.54 -27.77
CA LYS A 6 -6.40 44.83 -26.52
C LYS A 6 -7.22 43.54 -26.66
N MET A 7 -6.59 42.49 -27.19
CA MET A 7 -7.13 41.13 -27.22
C MET A 7 -7.13 40.63 -25.77
N THR A 8 -8.03 41.18 -24.98
CA THR A 8 -8.38 40.71 -23.65
C THR A 8 -8.85 39.28 -23.87
N ILE A 9 -8.01 38.30 -23.51
CA ILE A 9 -8.39 36.90 -23.52
C ILE A 9 -9.60 36.80 -22.60
N LEU A 10 -10.80 36.74 -23.20
CA LEU A 10 -12.01 36.36 -22.53
C LEU A 10 -11.77 34.95 -22.01
N LYS A 11 -11.42 34.84 -20.72
CA LYS A 11 -11.22 33.57 -20.05
C LYS A 11 -12.57 32.86 -20.09
N GLU A 12 -12.75 31.95 -21.04
CA GLU A 12 -13.97 31.16 -21.19
C GLU A 12 -14.35 30.59 -19.82
N LYS A 13 -15.60 30.81 -19.39
CA LYS A 13 -16.14 30.24 -18.15
C LYS A 13 -16.35 28.74 -18.33
N ARG A 14 -15.25 27.98 -18.38
CA ARG A 14 -15.26 26.52 -18.42
C ARG A 14 -15.73 25.99 -17.07
N ARG A 15 -16.56 24.93 -17.07
CA ARG A 15 -16.96 24.20 -15.84
C ARG A 15 -15.76 23.70 -15.02
N ARG A 16 -14.61 23.47 -15.68
CA ARG A 16 -13.35 23.05 -15.08
C ARG A 16 -12.29 24.08 -15.48
N ASN A 17 -12.00 25.04 -14.60
CA ASN A 17 -11.18 26.22 -14.86
C ASN A 17 -9.78 26.18 -14.19
N ILE A 18 -9.50 25.15 -13.39
CA ILE A 18 -8.17 24.92 -12.79
C ILE A 18 -7.37 24.03 -13.73
N GLU A 19 -6.20 24.52 -14.15
CA GLU A 19 -5.28 23.81 -15.03
C GLU A 19 -4.03 23.40 -14.25
N MET A 20 -3.57 22.17 -14.48
CA MET A 20 -2.30 21.65 -13.96
C MET A 20 -1.45 21.17 -15.14
N LYS A 21 -0.19 21.59 -15.20
CA LYS A 21 0.76 21.14 -16.21
C LYS A 21 1.61 20.00 -15.65
N VAL A 22 1.64 18.88 -16.37
CA VAL A 22 2.49 17.73 -16.03
C VAL A 22 3.43 17.49 -17.21
N ARG A 23 4.71 17.29 -16.92
CA ARG A 23 5.74 16.98 -17.92
C ARG A 23 6.18 15.54 -17.76
N PHE A 24 6.38 14.85 -18.87
CA PHE A 24 6.81 13.45 -18.90
C PHE A 24 8.01 13.30 -19.83
N LYS A 25 8.90 12.38 -19.49
CA LYS A 25 9.83 11.79 -20.45
C LYS A 25 9.07 10.84 -21.39
N PRO A 26 9.60 10.53 -22.58
CA PRO A 26 8.96 9.60 -23.51
C PRO A 26 8.62 8.24 -22.89
N GLU A 27 9.51 7.71 -22.04
CA GLU A 27 9.36 6.41 -21.37
C GLU A 27 8.23 6.44 -20.33
N GLU A 28 8.12 7.53 -19.58
CA GLU A 28 7.07 7.76 -18.59
C GLU A 28 5.71 7.88 -19.28
N TYR A 29 5.65 8.64 -20.39
CA TYR A 29 4.41 8.80 -21.15
C TYR A 29 3.97 7.50 -21.84
N SER A 30 4.91 6.65 -22.26
CA SER A 30 4.61 5.32 -22.78
C SER A 30 3.88 4.44 -21.75
N GLN A 31 4.32 4.48 -20.49
CA GLN A 31 3.65 3.77 -19.40
C GLN A 31 2.23 4.32 -19.15
N VAL A 32 2.07 5.64 -19.18
CA VAL A 32 0.76 6.28 -19.07
C VAL A 32 -0.17 5.82 -20.19
N ARG A 33 0.30 5.76 -21.45
CA ARG A 33 -0.52 5.29 -22.57
C ARG A 33 -0.95 3.84 -22.41
N LYS A 34 -0.07 2.95 -21.97
CA LYS A 34 -0.44 1.56 -21.65
C LYS A 34 -1.53 1.49 -20.58
N ALA A 35 -1.40 2.29 -19.52
CA ALA A 35 -2.40 2.36 -18.46
C ALA A 35 -3.75 2.94 -18.96
N MET A 36 -3.70 3.91 -19.89
CA MET A 36 -4.89 4.44 -20.56
C MET A 36 -5.58 3.39 -21.43
N GLU A 37 -4.82 2.61 -22.19
CA GLU A 37 -5.32 1.50 -23.01
C GLU A 37 -5.99 0.43 -22.15
N GLN A 38 -5.37 0.06 -21.01
CA GLN A 38 -5.96 -0.88 -20.04
C GLN A 38 -7.27 -0.35 -19.45
N MET A 39 -7.38 0.96 -19.23
CA MET A 39 -8.61 1.62 -18.77
C MET A 39 -9.60 1.89 -19.92
N GLY A 40 -9.28 1.52 -21.16
CA GLY A 40 -10.14 1.70 -22.33
C GLY A 40 -10.35 3.15 -22.75
N THR A 41 -9.48 4.09 -22.37
CA THR A 41 -9.64 5.50 -22.70
C THR A 41 -8.53 6.02 -23.62
N LYS A 42 -8.90 6.91 -24.54
CA LYS A 42 -7.96 7.69 -25.37
C LYS A 42 -7.75 9.11 -24.85
N ASN A 43 -8.55 9.54 -23.86
CA ASN A 43 -8.53 10.92 -23.35
C ASN A 43 -7.66 11.01 -22.09
N PHE A 44 -6.49 11.63 -22.20
CA PHE A 44 -5.57 11.81 -21.07
C PHE A 44 -6.19 12.64 -19.95
N GLN A 45 -6.99 13.67 -20.25
CA GLN A 45 -7.65 14.47 -19.21
C GLN A 45 -8.65 13.63 -18.40
N TYR A 46 -9.36 12.71 -19.05
CA TYR A 46 -10.22 11.76 -18.34
C TYR A 46 -9.40 10.81 -17.47
N TYR A 47 -8.37 10.18 -18.04
CA TYR A 47 -7.47 9.29 -17.31
C TYR A 47 -6.84 9.97 -16.09
N ALA A 48 -6.22 11.14 -16.28
CA ALA A 48 -5.56 11.88 -15.21
C ALA A 48 -6.57 12.27 -14.12
N LYS A 49 -7.78 12.71 -14.47
CA LYS A 49 -8.81 13.01 -13.47
C LYS A 49 -9.27 11.76 -12.73
N ASN A 50 -9.48 10.65 -13.43
CA ASN A 50 -9.85 9.38 -12.81
C ASN A 50 -8.79 8.97 -11.79
N GLN A 51 -7.51 9.00 -12.17
CA GLN A 51 -6.41 8.61 -11.28
C GLN A 51 -6.16 9.62 -10.15
N LEU A 52 -6.24 10.93 -10.40
CA LEU A 52 -5.97 11.95 -9.37
C LEU A 52 -7.13 12.11 -8.37
N VAL A 53 -8.37 11.78 -8.77
CA VAL A 53 -9.56 11.91 -7.91
C VAL A 53 -9.96 10.56 -7.30
N GLN A 54 -9.93 9.47 -8.06
CA GLN A 54 -10.33 8.14 -7.61
C GLN A 54 -9.15 7.21 -7.30
N GLY A 55 -7.93 7.57 -7.68
CA GLY A 55 -6.75 6.73 -7.46
C GLY A 55 -6.64 6.38 -5.99
N LYS A 56 -6.82 5.09 -5.68
CA LYS A 56 -6.61 4.58 -4.33
C LYS A 56 -5.11 4.65 -4.05
N LEU A 57 -4.70 5.62 -3.24
CA LEU A 57 -3.38 5.59 -2.63
C LEU A 57 -3.36 4.41 -1.65
N VAL A 58 -2.79 3.28 -2.06
CA VAL A 58 -2.53 2.18 -1.13
C VAL A 58 -1.27 2.54 -0.35
N GLN A 59 -1.44 3.30 0.72
CA GLN A 59 -0.39 3.44 1.72
C GLN A 59 -0.35 2.13 2.52
N ILE A 60 0.63 1.28 2.19
CA ILE A 60 0.87 0.07 2.97
C ILE A 60 1.55 0.51 4.26
N ASP A 61 0.76 0.56 5.34
CA ASP A 61 1.27 0.80 6.68
C ASP A 61 1.99 -0.45 7.20
N PHE A 62 3.32 -0.43 7.18
CA PHE A 62 4.16 -1.52 7.69
C PHE A 62 4.38 -1.45 9.21
N SER A 63 3.70 -0.56 9.94
CA SER A 63 3.81 -0.47 11.40
C SER A 63 3.48 -1.81 12.07
N GLU A 64 2.60 -2.61 11.47
CA GLU A 64 2.25 -3.93 11.97
C GLU A 64 3.36 -4.99 11.79
N LEU A 65 4.15 -4.90 10.71
CA LEU A 65 5.34 -5.74 10.53
C LEU A 65 6.42 -5.44 11.58
N LYS A 66 6.45 -4.20 12.10
CA LYS A 66 7.38 -3.79 13.16
C LYS A 66 7.11 -4.52 14.47
N ALA A 67 5.84 -4.67 14.85
CA ALA A 67 5.45 -5.42 16.05
C ALA A 67 5.80 -6.91 15.94
N LEU A 68 5.54 -7.52 14.78
CA LEU A 68 5.93 -8.91 14.50
C LEU A 68 7.45 -9.09 14.55
N ARG A 69 8.21 -8.17 13.95
CA ARG A 69 9.68 -8.18 13.98
C ARG A 69 10.23 -8.11 15.41
N ILE A 70 9.62 -7.29 16.28
CA ILE A 70 10.02 -7.19 17.69
C ILE A 70 9.79 -8.52 18.41
N ALA A 71 8.63 -9.16 18.21
CA ALA A 71 8.33 -10.45 18.81
C ALA A 71 9.34 -11.54 18.36
N ILE A 72 9.63 -11.62 17.06
CA ILE A 72 10.61 -12.57 16.50
C ILE A 72 12.01 -12.33 17.08
N ASN A 73 12.46 -11.06 17.13
CA ASN A 73 13.77 -10.72 17.68
C ASN A 73 13.93 -11.12 19.15
N ARG A 74 12.88 -10.94 19.96
CA ARG A 74 12.88 -11.35 21.37
C ARG A 74 13.08 -12.85 21.52
N ILE A 75 12.43 -13.66 20.69
CA ILE A 75 12.64 -15.11 20.67
C ILE A 75 14.05 -15.46 20.21
N GLY A 76 14.54 -14.85 19.14
CA GLY A 76 15.91 -15.08 18.66
C GLY A 76 16.96 -14.83 19.75
N GLY A 77 16.76 -13.78 20.55
CA GLY A 77 17.59 -13.50 21.73
C GLY A 77 17.53 -14.60 22.79
N ASN A 78 16.33 -15.05 23.15
CA ASN A 78 16.13 -16.11 24.15
C ASN A 78 16.67 -17.47 23.69
N ILE A 79 16.47 -17.83 22.43
CA ILE A 79 17.06 -19.04 21.83
C ILE A 79 18.59 -18.98 21.89
N ASN A 80 19.18 -17.82 21.59
CA ASN A 80 20.62 -17.64 21.63
C ASN A 80 21.18 -17.74 23.07
N GLN A 81 20.44 -17.25 24.07
CA GLN A 81 20.80 -17.42 25.48
C GLN A 81 20.78 -18.89 25.90
N ILE A 82 19.75 -19.64 25.51
CA ILE A 82 19.64 -21.07 25.83
C ILE A 82 20.68 -21.89 25.08
N ALA A 83 20.97 -21.56 23.81
CA ALA A 83 22.06 -22.19 23.07
C ALA A 83 23.42 -21.93 23.73
N LYS A 84 23.66 -20.70 24.21
CA LYS A 84 24.88 -20.37 24.96
C LYS A 84 24.97 -21.14 26.28
N HIS A 85 23.89 -21.17 27.07
CA HIS A 85 23.82 -21.93 28.32
C HIS A 85 24.03 -23.43 28.09
N ALA A 86 23.39 -24.00 27.06
CA ALA A 86 23.57 -25.40 26.66
C ALA A 86 25.01 -25.70 26.25
N ASN A 87 25.67 -24.78 25.53
CA ASN A 87 27.07 -24.93 25.14
C ASN A 87 28.02 -24.84 26.34
N GLU A 88 27.70 -24.02 27.35
CA GLU A 88 28.51 -23.84 28.56
C GLU A 88 28.31 -24.99 29.57
N ASN A 89 27.07 -25.47 29.74
CA ASN A 89 26.71 -26.45 30.77
C ASN A 89 26.42 -27.86 30.23
N GLN A 90 26.57 -28.08 28.92
CA GLN A 90 26.25 -29.33 28.19
C GLN A 90 24.84 -29.89 28.44
N THR A 91 23.96 -29.09 29.02
CA THR A 91 22.64 -29.50 29.49
C THR A 91 21.65 -28.36 29.28
N ILE A 92 20.40 -28.71 28.98
CA ILE A 92 19.28 -27.78 28.84
C ILE A 92 18.28 -28.14 29.95
N THR A 93 17.82 -27.13 30.69
CA THR A 93 16.81 -27.34 31.74
C THR A 93 15.41 -27.47 31.14
N SER A 94 14.52 -28.18 31.84
CA SER A 94 13.13 -28.34 31.38
C SER A 94 12.39 -27.00 31.38
N GLU A 95 12.75 -26.11 32.31
CA GLU A 95 12.23 -24.74 32.41
C GLU A 95 12.59 -23.88 31.19
N GLU A 96 13.84 -23.95 30.71
CA GLU A 96 14.27 -23.23 29.49
C GLU A 96 13.53 -23.71 28.24
N LEU A 97 13.33 -25.03 28.12
CA LEU A 97 12.58 -25.63 27.03
C LEU A 97 11.11 -25.20 27.07
N ALA A 98 10.48 -25.20 28.26
CA ALA A 98 9.11 -24.76 28.45
C ALA A 98 8.92 -23.27 28.10
N GLN A 99 9.90 -22.41 28.43
CA GLN A 99 9.87 -20.99 28.06
C GLN A 99 9.92 -20.78 26.53
N ILE A 100 10.78 -21.51 25.80
CA ILE A 100 10.82 -21.43 24.33
C ILE A 100 9.49 -21.87 23.73
N LEU A 101 8.96 -23.01 24.18
CA LEU A 101 7.69 -23.56 23.66
C LEU A 101 6.52 -22.60 23.91
N GLY A 102 6.48 -21.94 25.07
CA GLY A 102 5.51 -20.90 25.38
C GLY A 102 5.59 -19.71 24.42
N LEU A 103 6.78 -19.18 24.19
CA LEU A 103 7.00 -18.05 23.28
C LEU A 103 6.67 -18.41 21.81
N LEU A 104 7.01 -19.63 21.37
CA LEU A 104 6.63 -20.12 20.04
C LEU A 104 5.11 -20.23 19.88
N SER A 105 4.40 -20.66 20.91
CA SER A 105 2.94 -20.69 20.92
C SER A 105 2.34 -19.29 20.78
N GLU A 106 2.90 -18.31 21.50
CA GLU A 106 2.47 -16.92 21.46
C GLU A 106 2.66 -16.30 20.05
N ILE A 107 3.79 -16.59 19.38
CA ILE A 107 4.01 -16.20 17.98
C ILE A 107 3.03 -16.89 17.02
N LYS A 108 2.77 -18.19 17.23
CA LYS A 108 1.82 -18.95 16.41
C LYS A 108 0.41 -18.35 16.50
N GLU A 109 -0.03 -17.94 17.68
CA GLU A 109 -1.30 -17.25 17.84
C GLU A 109 -1.34 -15.89 17.15
N VAL A 110 -0.29 -15.08 17.30
CA VAL A 110 -0.21 -13.76 16.64
C VAL A 110 -0.25 -13.93 15.13
N MET A 111 0.51 -14.87 14.56
CA MET A 111 0.45 -15.17 13.12
C MET A 111 -0.93 -15.65 12.67
N ALA A 112 -1.56 -16.56 13.41
CA ALA A 112 -2.88 -17.10 13.05
C ALA A 112 -3.97 -16.00 13.07
N LYS A 113 -3.96 -15.13 14.09
CA LYS A 113 -4.84 -13.96 14.18
C LYS A 113 -4.60 -12.96 13.04
N LYS A 114 -3.35 -12.83 12.59
CA LYS A 114 -2.97 -11.89 11.52
C LYS A 114 -3.31 -12.40 10.12
N LEU A 115 -2.97 -13.65 9.78
CA LEU A 115 -3.36 -14.28 8.50
C LEU A 115 -4.88 -14.22 8.28
N THR A 116 -5.66 -14.55 9.31
CA THR A 116 -7.13 -14.50 9.23
C THR A 116 -7.66 -13.07 9.07
N SER A 117 -6.97 -12.05 9.58
CA SER A 117 -7.35 -10.64 9.40
C SER A 117 -6.97 -10.11 8.00
N GLU A 118 -5.81 -10.49 7.47
CA GLU A 118 -5.35 -10.18 6.11
C GLU A 118 -6.28 -10.82 5.08
N GLU A 119 -6.62 -12.09 5.26
CA GLU A 119 -7.56 -12.82 4.40
C GLU A 119 -8.92 -12.13 4.36
N LYS A 120 -9.48 -11.78 5.53
CA LYS A 120 -10.73 -11.02 5.63
C LYS A 120 -10.65 -9.66 4.93
N ARG A 121 -9.53 -8.95 5.05
CA ARG A 121 -9.30 -7.64 4.40
C ARG A 121 -9.22 -7.80 2.88
N SER A 122 -8.50 -8.80 2.39
CA SER A 122 -8.39 -9.13 0.96
C SER A 122 -9.76 -9.50 0.34
N LEU A 123 -10.59 -10.24 1.08
CA LEU A 123 -11.95 -10.61 0.66
C LEU A 123 -12.87 -9.38 0.62
N LEU A 124 -12.76 -8.47 1.59
CA LEU A 124 -13.50 -7.21 1.62
C LEU A 124 -13.09 -6.28 0.47
N GLU A 125 -11.80 -6.21 0.16
CA GLU A 125 -11.29 -5.42 -0.97
C GLU A 125 -11.77 -5.98 -2.31
N ARG A 126 -11.75 -7.31 -2.49
CA ARG A 126 -12.35 -7.97 -3.66
C ARG A 126 -13.86 -7.70 -3.76
N LYS A 127 -14.60 -7.77 -2.64
CA LYS A 127 -16.05 -7.49 -2.59
C LYS A 127 -16.37 -6.04 -2.93
N ARG A 128 -15.53 -5.07 -2.52
CA ARG A 128 -15.66 -3.65 -2.89
C ARG A 128 -15.27 -3.39 -4.34
N ALA A 129 -14.28 -4.11 -4.90
CA ALA A 129 -13.88 -3.98 -6.30
C ALA A 129 -14.96 -4.47 -7.28
N VAL A 130 -15.77 -5.46 -6.88
CA VAL A 130 -16.89 -5.98 -7.68
C VAL A 130 -18.16 -5.12 -7.57
N ARG A 131 -18.27 -4.29 -6.52
CA ARG A 131 -19.43 -3.44 -6.25
C ARG A 131 -19.01 -1.97 -6.12
N THR A 132 -18.65 -1.38 -7.24
CA THR A 132 -18.82 0.06 -7.45
C THR A 132 -19.76 0.17 -8.63
N ASP A 133 -21.01 0.46 -8.29
CA ASP A 133 -22.04 0.86 -9.23
C ASP A 133 -21.46 1.86 -10.24
N ILE A 134 -21.81 1.59 -11.49
CA ILE A 134 -21.69 2.52 -12.60
C ILE A 134 -22.71 3.61 -12.30
N ASP A 135 -22.38 4.54 -11.42
CA ASP A 135 -23.05 5.84 -11.42
C ASP A 135 -22.47 6.60 -12.62
N GLU A 136 -23.34 6.75 -13.60
CA GLU A 136 -23.16 7.50 -14.84
C GLU A 136 -22.45 8.85 -14.60
N TRP A 137 -21.39 9.11 -15.35
CA TRP A 137 -20.77 10.44 -15.49
C TRP A 137 -20.53 10.77 -16.96
#